data_AF-A0A821KRL4-F1
#
_entry.id   AF-A0A821KRL4-F1
#
_cell.length_a   1.000
_cell.length_b   1.000
_cell.length_c   1.000
_cell.angle_alpha   90.00
_cell.angle_beta   90.00
_cell.angle_gamma   90.00
#
_symmetry.space_group_name_H-M   'P 1'
#
loop_
_entity.id
_entity.type
_entity.pdbx_description
1 polymer ?
#
loop_
_entity_poly.entity_id
_entity_poly.type
_entity_poly.pdbx_seq_one_letter_code
_entity_poly.pdbx_strand_id
1 'polypeptide(L)'
;DGFADLMSSGTLTIQSHVSISSSSQDFSSIIRAICQSYQLTVVDQINSAASLYSETILGHPIALLFKSTNPQNGISIDGKSTETHFLSNLLEELKNFVE
;
A
#
# COMPACT_ATOMS: atom_id res chain seq x y z
N ASP A 1 4.10 -10.62 -14.69
CA ASP A 1 4.11 -11.90 -13.94
C ASP A 1 4.84 -11.86 -12.60
N GLY A 2 5.91 -11.07 -12.41
CA GLY A 2 6.69 -11.09 -11.16
C GLY A 2 5.94 -10.75 -9.86
N PHE A 3 5.02 -9.78 -9.86
CA PHE A 3 4.25 -9.41 -8.65
C PHE A 3 3.25 -10.49 -8.21
N ALA A 4 2.54 -11.09 -9.19
CA ALA A 4 1.61 -12.18 -8.91
C ALA A 4 2.36 -13.42 -8.42
N ASP A 5 3.51 -13.72 -9.02
CA ASP A 5 4.38 -14.83 -8.59
C ASP A 5 4.90 -14.59 -7.16
N LEU A 6 5.36 -13.38 -6.82
CA LEU A 6 5.74 -12.97 -5.46
C LEU A 6 4.61 -13.08 -4.43
N MET A 7 3.37 -12.77 -4.84
CA MET A 7 2.19 -12.91 -3.99
C MET A 7 1.82 -14.38 -3.78
N SER A 8 1.92 -15.19 -4.85
CA SER A 8 1.56 -16.60 -4.83
C SER A 8 2.66 -17.50 -4.26
N SER A 9 3.92 -17.07 -4.26
CA SER A 9 5.05 -17.82 -3.72
C SER A 9 5.02 -17.96 -2.20
N GLY A 10 4.20 -17.16 -1.51
CA GLY A 10 4.15 -17.12 -0.05
C GLY A 10 5.42 -16.55 0.61
N THR A 11 6.32 -15.94 -0.18
CA THR A 11 7.55 -15.32 0.33
C THR A 11 7.27 -14.16 1.29
N LEU A 12 6.15 -13.47 1.07
CA LEU A 12 5.71 -12.35 1.90
C LEU A 12 4.92 -12.91 3.09
N THR A 13 5.66 -13.29 4.13
CA THR A 13 5.14 -13.92 5.35
C THR A 13 4.49 -12.92 6.30
N ILE A 14 4.89 -11.65 6.24
CA ILE A 14 4.40 -10.62 7.14
C ILE A 14 3.27 -9.85 6.46
N GLN A 15 2.16 -9.69 7.18
CA GLN A 15 1.02 -8.88 6.77
C GLN A 15 0.67 -7.91 7.90
N SER A 16 0.52 -6.63 7.54
CA SER A 16 0.06 -5.57 8.42
C SER A 16 -1.05 -4.80 7.70
N HIS A 17 -1.98 -4.20 8.44
CA HIS A 17 -3.02 -3.37 7.85
C HIS A 17 -3.27 -2.13 8.70
N VAL A 18 -3.69 -1.05 8.04
CA VAL A 18 -4.14 0.18 8.68
C VAL A 18 -5.40 0.69 7.97
N SER A 19 -6.30 1.29 8.73
CA SER A 19 -7.51 1.92 8.18
C SER A 19 -7.58 3.38 8.59
N ILE A 20 -7.90 4.23 7.62
CA ILE A 20 -8.06 5.67 7.76
C ILE A 20 -9.56 5.96 7.60
N SER A 21 -10.15 6.58 8.64
CA SER A 21 -11.60 6.77 8.74
C SER A 21 -12.13 7.82 7.76
N SER A 22 -11.31 8.81 7.42
CA SER A 22 -11.68 9.90 6.51
C SER A 22 -10.44 10.50 5.90
N SER A 23 -10.43 10.67 4.57
CA SER A 23 -9.39 11.41 3.85
C SER A 23 -9.98 12.67 3.20
N SER A 24 -9.21 13.76 3.21
CA SER A 24 -9.65 15.05 2.64
C SER A 24 -9.52 15.11 1.11
N GLN A 25 -8.87 14.12 0.49
CA GLN A 25 -8.54 14.10 -0.94
C GLN A 25 -9.18 12.91 -1.65
N ASP A 26 -9.33 13.00 -2.97
CA ASP A 26 -9.78 11.88 -3.79
C ASP A 26 -8.78 10.72 -3.77
N PHE A 27 -9.28 9.48 -3.78
CA PHE A 27 -8.47 8.26 -3.77
C PHE A 27 -7.38 8.27 -4.84
N SER A 28 -7.71 8.65 -6.08
CA SER A 28 -6.71 8.69 -7.16
C SER A 28 -5.60 9.72 -6.93
N SER A 29 -5.92 10.85 -6.30
CA SER A 29 -4.94 11.89 -5.97
C SER A 29 -3.99 11.40 -4.89
N ILE A 30 -4.53 10.72 -3.87
CA ILE A 30 -3.77 10.12 -2.77
C ILE A 30 -2.78 9.08 -3.30
N ILE A 31 -3.27 8.12 -4.11
CA ILE A 31 -2.41 7.08 -4.70
C ILE A 31 -1.27 7.71 -5.49
N ARG A 32 -1.56 8.71 -6.32
CA ARG A 32 -0.54 9.39 -7.13
C ARG A 32 0.50 10.12 -6.27
N ALA A 33 0.06 10.81 -5.22
CA ALA A 33 0.96 11.51 -4.30
C ALA A 33 1.84 10.52 -3.53
N ILE A 34 1.25 9.43 -3.03
CA ILE A 34 1.97 8.35 -2.35
C ILE A 34 3.01 7.69 -3.27
N CYS A 35 2.64 7.39 -4.52
CA CYS A 35 3.58 6.83 -5.51
C CYS A 35 4.80 7.71 -5.69
N GLN A 36 4.59 9.03 -5.79
CA GLN A 36 5.66 9.99 -5.98
C GLN A 36 6.54 10.14 -4.73
N SER A 37 5.93 10.24 -3.54
CA SER A 37 6.66 10.46 -2.29
C SER A 37 7.45 9.24 -1.83
N TYR A 38 6.88 8.04 -1.98
CA TYR A 38 7.43 6.80 -1.43
C TYR A 38 8.01 5.86 -2.49
N GLN A 39 8.15 6.33 -3.74
CA GLN A 39 8.69 5.55 -4.87
C GLN A 39 7.95 4.22 -5.05
N LEU A 40 6.63 4.27 -4.88
CA LEU A 40 5.75 3.12 -5.11
C LEU A 40 5.31 3.13 -6.57
N THR A 41 5.22 1.94 -7.14
CA THR A 41 4.71 1.72 -8.50
C THR A 41 3.31 1.13 -8.41
N VAL A 42 2.35 1.72 -9.12
CA VAL A 42 1.01 1.13 -9.28
C VAL A 42 1.13 -0.08 -10.19
N VAL A 43 0.83 -1.26 -9.65
CA VAL A 43 0.79 -2.52 -10.41
C VAL A 43 -0.55 -2.65 -11.12
N ASP A 44 -1.63 -2.35 -10.41
CA ASP A 44 -2.99 -2.46 -10.92
C ASP A 44 -3.90 -1.52 -10.13
N GLN A 45 -4.91 -0.95 -10.79
CA GLN A 45 -5.92 -0.11 -10.14
C GLN A 45 -7.29 -0.42 -10.75
N ILE A 46 -8.19 -0.95 -9.93
CA ILE A 46 -9.53 -1.36 -10.33
C ILE A 46 -10.55 -0.69 -9.39
N ASN A 47 -11.38 0.18 -9.96
CA ASN A 47 -12.46 0.88 -9.25
C ASN A 47 -11.97 1.60 -7.98
N SER A 48 -12.26 1.00 -6.82
CA SER A 48 -11.97 1.51 -5.48
C SER A 48 -10.74 0.85 -4.85
N ALA A 49 -9.94 0.09 -5.59
CA ALA A 49 -8.74 -0.56 -5.09
C ALA A 49 -7.53 -0.30 -5.99
N ALA A 50 -6.35 -0.17 -5.38
CA ALA A 50 -5.08 -0.02 -6.07
C ALA A 50 -4.02 -0.92 -5.42
N SER A 51 -3.38 -1.76 -6.23
CA SER A 51 -2.23 -2.57 -5.84
C SER A 51 -0.97 -1.81 -6.18
N LEU A 52 -0.11 -1.64 -5.20
CA LEU A 52 1.17 -0.96 -5.32
C LEU A 52 2.31 -1.91 -4.94
N TYR A 53 3.47 -1.64 -5.50
CA TYR A 53 4.68 -2.37 -5.24
C TYR A 53 5.87 -1.42 -5.09
N SER A 54 6.76 -1.77 -4.18
CA SER A 54 8.09 -1.16 -4.06
C SER A 54 9.07 -2.22 -3.59
N GLU A 55 10.35 -1.91 -3.72
CA GLU A 55 11.44 -2.71 -3.22
C GLU A 55 12.33 -1.81 -2.37
N THR A 56 12.64 -2.26 -1.16
CA THR A 56 13.61 -1.53 -0.32
C THR A 56 15.00 -1.57 -0.97
N ILE A 57 15.87 -0.64 -0.58
CA ILE A 57 17.26 -0.60 -1.05
C ILE A 57 18.01 -1.92 -0.78
N LEU A 58 17.60 -2.68 0.23
CA LEU A 58 18.18 -3.98 0.61
C LEU A 58 17.60 -5.16 -0.20
N GLY A 59 16.68 -4.91 -1.15
CA GLY A 59 16.06 -5.95 -1.97
C GLY A 59 14.88 -6.66 -1.30
N HIS A 60 14.30 -6.09 -0.23
CA HIS A 60 13.07 -6.62 0.35
C HIS A 60 11.85 -6.12 -0.41
N PRO A 61 11.08 -7.00 -1.07
CA PRO A 61 9.87 -6.61 -1.79
C PRO A 61 8.76 -6.22 -0.81
N ILE A 62 8.04 -5.16 -1.16
CA ILE A 62 6.88 -4.65 -0.41
C ILE A 62 5.71 -4.56 -1.37
N ALA A 63 4.62 -5.24 -1.03
CA ALA A 63 3.35 -5.16 -1.73
C ALA A 63 2.34 -4.44 -0.86
N LEU A 64 1.66 -3.43 -1.40
CA LEU A 64 0.60 -2.69 -0.72
C LEU A 64 -0.69 -2.79 -1.52
N LEU A 65 -1.82 -2.80 -0.84
CA LEU A 65 -3.15 -2.80 -1.42
C LEU A 65 -3.98 -1.75 -0.72
N PHE A 66 -4.31 -0.71 -1.46
CA PHE A 66 -5.16 0.38 -1.01
C PHE A 66 -6.59 0.09 -1.44
N LYS A 67 -7.54 0.31 -0.54
CA LYS A 67 -8.97 0.14 -0.78
C LYS A 67 -9.71 1.35 -0.24
N SER A 68 -10.46 2.04 -1.09
CA SER A 68 -11.36 3.09 -0.65
C SER A 68 -12.59 2.47 0.04
N THR A 69 -12.89 2.95 1.24
CA THR A 69 -14.06 2.57 2.03
C THR A 69 -15.09 3.71 1.96
N ASN A 70 -16.12 3.51 1.14
CA ASN A 70 -17.28 4.41 1.07
C ASN A 70 -18.29 4.06 2.17
N PRO A 71 -19.07 5.03 2.71
CA PRO A 71 -19.33 6.38 2.17
C PRO A 71 -18.52 7.55 2.77
N GLN A 72 -17.53 7.33 3.63
CA GLN A 72 -16.81 8.41 4.36
C GLN A 72 -15.46 8.81 3.75
N ASN A 73 -15.19 8.46 2.49
CA ASN A 73 -13.85 8.64 1.88
C ASN A 73 -12.73 8.00 2.71
N GLY A 74 -13.04 6.90 3.41
CA GLY A 74 -12.05 6.17 4.17
C GLY A 74 -11.12 5.39 3.23
N ILE A 75 -9.96 5.01 3.74
CA ILE A 75 -8.97 4.23 2.99
C ILE A 75 -8.42 3.14 3.91
N SER A 76 -8.52 1.90 3.48
CA SER A 76 -7.81 0.77 4.10
C SER A 76 -6.55 0.46 3.28
N ILE A 77 -5.45 0.26 3.98
CA ILE A 77 -4.15 -0.08 3.40
C ILE A 77 -3.72 -1.41 3.99
N ASP A 78 -3.70 -2.44 3.16
CA ASP A 78 -3.15 -3.75 3.47
C ASP A 78 -1.72 -3.82 2.94
N GLY A 79 -0.76 -4.19 3.78
CA GLY A 79 0.64 -4.31 3.42
C GLY A 79 1.16 -5.73 3.62
N LYS A 80 2.05 -6.16 2.73
CA LYS A 80 2.77 -7.42 2.81
C LYS A 80 4.26 -7.20 2.53
N SER A 81 5.10 -7.80 3.36
CA SER A 81 6.56 -7.68 3.28
C SER A 81 7.23 -8.96 3.77
N THR A 82 8.54 -9.08 3.54
CA THR A 82 9.38 -10.08 4.22
C THR A 82 9.83 -9.62 5.60
N GLU A 83 9.68 -8.32 5.91
CA GLU A 83 10.18 -7.75 7.16
C GLU A 83 9.18 -6.80 7.84
N THR A 84 8.92 -7.06 9.13
CA THR A 84 7.83 -6.43 9.89
C THR A 84 8.10 -4.97 10.22
N HIS A 85 9.31 -4.65 10.65
CA HIS A 85 9.64 -3.29 11.10
C HIS A 85 9.46 -2.26 9.98
N PHE A 86 9.95 -2.57 8.78
CA PHE A 86 9.81 -1.68 7.63
C PHE A 86 8.35 -1.52 7.21
N LEU A 87 7.59 -2.62 7.20
CA LEU A 87 6.19 -2.60 6.79
C LEU A 87 5.34 -1.74 7.74
N SER A 88 5.48 -1.97 9.04
CA SER A 88 4.71 -1.22 10.05
C SER A 88 5.06 0.27 10.03
N ASN A 89 6.35 0.61 9.92
CA ASN A 89 6.78 2.01 9.82
C ASN A 89 6.24 2.68 8.55
N LEU A 90 6.32 1.99 7.40
CA LEU A 90 5.78 2.52 6.14
C LEU A 90 4.26 2.72 6.21
N LEU A 91 3.50 1.77 6.76
CA LEU A 91 2.05 1.91 6.89
C LEU A 91 1.65 3.08 7.80
N GLU A 92 2.40 3.31 8.89
CA GLU A 92 2.18 4.45 9.77
C GLU A 92 2.46 5.78 9.06
N GLU A 93 3.58 5.87 8.33
CA GLU A 93 3.91 7.05 7.51
C GLU A 93 2.84 7.33 6.44
N LEU A 94 2.37 6.29 5.74
CA LEU A 94 1.31 6.41 4.75
C LEU A 94 -0.01 6.85 5.38
N LYS A 95 -0.33 6.36 6.58
CA LYS A 95 -1.51 6.79 7.33
C LYS A 95 -1.44 8.27 7.66
N ASN A 96 -0.31 8.72 8.22
CA ASN A 96 -0.05 10.12 8.55
C ASN A 96 -0.03 11.05 7.32
N PHE A 97 0.33 10.51 6.15
CA PHE A 97 0.30 11.26 4.89
C PHE A 97 -1.12 11.48 4.37
N VAL A 98 -2.06 10.58 4.68
CA VAL A 98 -3.44 10.60 4.19
C VAL A 98 -4.39 11.33 5.14
N GLU A 99 -4.13 11.30 6.46
CA GLU A 99 -4.84 12.08 7.48
C GLU A 99 -4.60 13.60 7.34
#